data_AF-A0A928CN07-F1
#
_entry.id   AF-A0A928CN07-F1
#
_cell.length_a   1.000
_cell.length_b   1.000
_cell.length_c   1.000
_cell.angle_alpha   90.00
_cell.angle_beta   90.00
_cell.angle_gamma   90.00
#
_symmetry.space_group_name_H-M   'P 1'
#
loop_
_entity.id
_entity.type
_entity.pdbx_description
1 polymer ?
#
loop_
_entity_poly.entity_id
_entity_poly.type
_entity_poly.pdbx_seq_one_letter_code
_entity_poly.pdbx_strand_id
1 'polypeptide(L)'
;MSIKEPENNGIAAPQRAEFVGEIILLARELEQQLHILCNSDAAGLHNLTNLAGAMLSVSTQRRLHYIAAIRNQAAHEADFSLSSEEFANYRTSVEQVKSELTALLGQMPEKADAESEDQTLKIEVEEELYENIQQKLALLGYLPLAGLIYSAYLLLAALFGQFFTLLGVLVYICSVILAVRGIDSDRGLLYVALFFLSAVYLITAVLGLKAPPIRKIPKIIWLLPGINIIYFVLRWIKHLPWGKLLLSAATLTAFAVGIILLGKKMTSWGILLLACSYAGSITSSWLWGKKRDE
;
A
#
# COMPACT_ATOMS: atom_id res chain seq x y z
N MET A 1 10.14 -24.09 -57.53
CA MET A 1 9.54 -23.06 -56.66
C MET A 1 10.11 -23.25 -55.27
N SER A 2 11.13 -22.48 -54.92
CA SER A 2 11.76 -22.50 -53.59
C SER A 2 10.99 -21.49 -52.74
N ILE A 3 10.36 -21.97 -51.68
CA ILE A 3 9.69 -21.13 -50.68
C ILE A 3 10.80 -20.56 -49.80
N LYS A 4 11.07 -19.26 -49.93
CA LYS A 4 11.92 -18.53 -49.00
C LYS A 4 11.20 -18.47 -47.66
N GLU A 5 11.81 -19.04 -46.62
CA GLU A 5 11.43 -18.76 -45.24
C GLU A 5 11.62 -17.26 -44.95
N PRO A 6 10.76 -16.64 -44.13
CA PRO A 6 10.95 -15.26 -43.72
C PRO A 6 12.20 -15.15 -42.85
N GLU A 7 13.11 -14.25 -43.25
CA GLU A 7 14.25 -13.84 -42.43
C GLU A 7 13.73 -13.33 -41.08
N ASN A 8 13.94 -14.14 -40.06
CA ASN A 8 13.73 -13.78 -38.68
C ASN A 8 14.80 -12.73 -38.31
N ASN A 9 14.47 -11.45 -38.49
CA ASN A 9 15.22 -10.31 -37.96
C ASN A 9 15.05 -10.24 -36.43
N GLY A 10 15.44 -11.32 -35.75
CA GLY A 10 15.49 -11.39 -34.31
C GLY A 10 16.50 -10.38 -33.79
N ILE A 11 16.01 -9.32 -33.14
CA ILE A 11 16.83 -8.39 -32.37
C ILE A 11 17.57 -9.22 -31.33
N ALA A 12 18.90 -9.12 -31.32
CA ALA A 12 19.74 -9.87 -30.39
C ALA A 12 19.29 -9.58 -28.94
N ALA A 13 19.14 -10.62 -28.10
CA ALA A 13 18.74 -10.52 -26.69
C ALA A 13 19.33 -9.34 -25.89
N PRO A 14 20.60 -8.92 -26.05
CA PRO A 14 21.13 -7.72 -25.38
C PRO A 14 20.46 -6.40 -25.81
N GLN A 15 20.10 -6.22 -27.08
CA GLN A 15 19.40 -5.02 -27.58
C GLN A 15 17.96 -4.96 -27.06
N ARG A 16 17.33 -6.12 -26.81
CA ARG A 16 15.99 -6.21 -26.22
C ARG A 16 15.96 -5.67 -24.79
N ALA A 17 16.92 -6.07 -23.96
CA ALA A 17 17.00 -5.62 -22.56
C ALA A 17 17.24 -4.10 -22.47
N GLU A 18 18.04 -3.56 -23.38
CA GLU A 18 18.31 -2.12 -23.49
C GLU A 18 17.05 -1.33 -23.84
N PHE A 19 16.28 -1.77 -24.85
CA PHE A 19 15.01 -1.12 -25.21
C PHE A 19 13.97 -1.17 -24.09
N VAL A 20 13.80 -2.32 -23.43
CA VAL A 20 12.84 -2.45 -22.32
C VAL A 20 13.22 -1.55 -21.15
N GLY A 21 14.51 -1.53 -20.78
CA GLY A 21 14.99 -0.64 -19.72
C GLY A 21 14.73 0.83 -20.03
N GLU A 22 14.98 1.25 -21.27
CA GLU A 22 14.75 2.64 -21.69
C GLU A 22 13.26 3.01 -21.74
N ILE A 23 12.39 2.12 -22.23
CA ILE A 23 10.93 2.32 -22.23
C ILE A 23 10.42 2.55 -20.80
N ILE A 24 10.90 1.76 -19.84
CA ILE A 24 10.48 1.89 -18.44
C ILE A 24 10.95 3.23 -17.87
N LEU A 25 12.19 3.63 -18.12
CA LEU A 25 12.75 4.89 -17.63
C LEU A 25 12.02 6.12 -18.22
N LEU A 26 11.80 6.14 -19.53
CA LEU A 26 11.11 7.24 -20.20
C LEU A 26 9.64 7.36 -19.78
N ALA A 27 8.95 6.23 -19.61
CA ALA A 27 7.59 6.24 -19.09
C ALA A 27 7.54 6.74 -17.64
N ARG A 28 8.52 6.36 -16.80
CA ARG A 28 8.61 6.82 -15.40
C ARG A 28 8.82 8.32 -15.30
N GLU A 29 9.65 8.90 -16.17
CA GLU A 29 9.88 10.35 -16.22
C GLU A 29 8.59 11.13 -16.54
N LEU A 30 7.80 10.64 -17.51
CA LEU A 30 6.50 11.23 -17.83
C LEU A 30 5.47 11.06 -16.70
N GLU A 31 5.49 9.91 -16.02
CA GLU A 31 4.68 9.65 -14.82
C GLU A 31 4.96 10.69 -13.73
N GLN A 32 6.23 10.99 -13.45
CA GLN A 32 6.63 12.01 -12.48
C GLN A 32 6.12 13.40 -12.86
N GLN A 33 6.27 13.82 -14.12
CA GLN A 33 5.77 15.12 -14.57
C GLN A 33 4.24 15.23 -14.46
N LEU A 34 3.51 14.15 -14.74
CA LEU A 34 2.06 14.13 -14.58
C LEU A 34 1.60 14.11 -13.12
N HIS A 35 2.36 13.49 -12.22
CA HIS A 35 2.12 13.56 -10.78
C HIS A 35 2.20 15.01 -10.29
N ILE A 36 3.24 15.74 -10.71
CA ILE A 36 3.40 17.17 -10.38
C ILE A 36 2.22 17.98 -10.93
N LEU A 37 1.88 17.77 -12.22
CA LEU A 37 0.79 18.49 -12.87
C LEU A 37 -0.57 18.26 -12.19
N CYS A 38 -0.85 17.03 -11.76
CA CYS A 38 -2.13 16.66 -11.16
C CYS A 38 -2.21 16.86 -9.63
N ASN A 39 -1.07 17.02 -8.95
CA ASN A 39 -0.95 16.96 -7.49
C ASN A 39 -1.73 15.75 -6.89
N SER A 40 -1.46 14.55 -7.40
CA SER A 40 -2.22 13.33 -7.08
C SER A 40 -1.32 12.12 -6.92
N ASP A 41 -1.58 11.28 -5.92
CA ASP A 41 -0.87 10.02 -5.65
C ASP A 41 -1.36 8.84 -6.52
N ALA A 42 -1.95 9.13 -7.69
CA ALA A 42 -2.58 8.08 -8.50
C ALA A 42 -1.51 7.27 -9.25
N ALA A 43 -1.45 5.97 -9.01
CA ALA A 43 -0.44 5.13 -9.64
C ALA A 43 -0.72 4.88 -11.13
N GLY A 44 0.33 5.00 -11.94
CA GLY A 44 0.38 4.58 -13.33
C GLY A 44 -0.07 5.64 -14.35
N LEU A 45 0.66 5.67 -15.48
CA LEU A 45 0.51 6.62 -16.57
C LEU A 45 -0.94 6.74 -17.06
N HIS A 46 -1.69 5.63 -17.11
CA HIS A 46 -3.09 5.63 -17.54
C HIS A 46 -4.00 6.44 -16.61
N ASN A 47 -3.88 6.25 -15.29
CA ASN A 47 -4.71 6.95 -14.31
C ASN A 47 -4.35 8.43 -14.24
N LEU A 48 -3.06 8.75 -14.28
CA LEU A 48 -2.57 10.11 -14.32
C LEU A 48 -3.01 10.85 -15.58
N THR A 49 -3.01 10.19 -16.74
CA THR A 49 -3.51 10.77 -18.00
C THR A 49 -4.99 11.13 -17.90
N ASN A 50 -5.80 10.27 -17.29
CA ASN A 50 -7.23 10.52 -17.10
C ASN A 50 -7.48 11.71 -16.15
N LEU A 51 -6.67 11.86 -15.10
CA LEU A 51 -6.75 13.00 -14.17
C LEU A 51 -6.30 14.30 -14.83
N ALA A 52 -5.22 14.25 -15.63
CA ALA A 52 -4.70 15.38 -16.38
C ALA A 52 -5.54 15.73 -17.62
N GLY A 53 -6.57 14.94 -17.96
CA GLY A 53 -7.31 15.05 -19.22
C GLY A 53 -8.01 16.39 -19.46
N ALA A 54 -8.28 17.17 -18.41
CA ALA A 54 -8.81 18.53 -18.55
C ALA A 54 -7.73 19.59 -18.89
N MET A 55 -6.45 19.28 -18.64
CA MET A 55 -5.31 20.19 -18.79
C MET A 55 -4.47 19.88 -20.03
N LEU A 56 -4.55 18.65 -20.55
CA LEU A 56 -3.76 18.16 -21.69
C LEU A 56 -4.53 18.25 -22.99
N SER A 57 -3.82 18.49 -24.10
CA SER A 57 -4.41 18.36 -25.44
C SER A 57 -4.84 16.92 -25.73
N VAL A 58 -5.87 16.74 -26.56
CA VAL A 58 -6.35 15.42 -27.00
C VAL A 58 -5.25 14.61 -27.69
N SER A 59 -4.36 15.27 -28.42
CA SER A 59 -3.17 14.65 -29.02
C SER A 59 -2.24 14.06 -27.98
N THR A 60 -2.01 14.76 -26.88
CA THR A 60 -1.07 14.36 -25.82
C THR A 60 -1.65 13.28 -24.94
N GLN A 61 -2.95 13.30 -24.69
CA GLN A 61 -3.65 12.16 -24.06
C GLN A 61 -3.52 10.88 -24.88
N ARG A 62 -3.69 10.96 -26.21
CA ARG A 62 -3.52 9.79 -27.10
C ARG A 62 -2.09 9.24 -27.07
N ARG A 63 -1.08 10.13 -27.06
CA ARG A 63 0.33 9.73 -26.98
C ARG A 63 0.68 9.10 -25.63
N LEU A 64 0.17 9.65 -24.53
CA LEU A 64 0.33 9.06 -23.20
C LEU A 64 -0.31 7.68 -23.11
N HIS A 65 -1.51 7.47 -23.65
CA HIS A 65 -2.12 6.14 -23.72
C HIS A 65 -1.32 5.16 -24.57
N TYR A 66 -0.76 5.62 -25.70
CA TYR A 66 0.15 4.82 -26.52
C TYR A 66 1.41 4.42 -25.74
N ILE A 67 2.06 5.38 -25.05
CA ILE A 67 3.25 5.13 -24.22
C ILE A 67 2.93 4.14 -23.08
N ALA A 68 1.78 4.31 -22.42
CA ALA A 68 1.32 3.41 -21.37
C ALA A 68 1.12 1.97 -21.87
N ALA A 69 0.53 1.82 -23.06
CA ALA A 69 0.34 0.51 -23.68
C ALA A 69 1.68 -0.16 -23.98
N ILE A 70 2.62 0.55 -24.61
CA ILE A 70 3.96 0.02 -24.92
C ILE A 70 4.73 -0.36 -23.64
N ARG A 71 4.67 0.47 -22.59
CA ARG A 71 5.31 0.15 -21.30
C ARG A 71 4.70 -1.08 -20.63
N ASN A 72 3.37 -1.23 -20.67
CA ASN A 72 2.71 -2.40 -20.11
C ASN A 72 3.07 -3.68 -20.87
N GLN A 73 3.15 -3.61 -22.20
CA GLN A 73 3.61 -4.74 -23.02
C GLN A 73 5.07 -5.08 -22.70
N ALA A 74 5.95 -4.08 -22.63
CA ALA A 74 7.35 -4.27 -22.28
C ALA A 74 7.55 -4.89 -20.88
N ALA A 75 6.70 -4.55 -19.92
CA ALA A 75 6.78 -5.04 -18.54
C ALA A 75 6.20 -6.45 -18.35
N HIS A 76 5.18 -6.84 -19.12
CA HIS A 76 4.41 -8.06 -18.85
C HIS A 76 4.48 -9.13 -19.96
N GLU A 77 4.81 -8.78 -21.20
CA GLU A 77 4.86 -9.74 -22.30
C GLU A 77 6.27 -10.34 -22.45
N ALA A 78 6.39 -11.64 -22.17
CA ALA A 78 7.65 -12.38 -22.23
C ALA A 78 8.29 -12.41 -23.64
N ASP A 79 7.50 -12.15 -24.68
CA ASP A 79 7.92 -12.09 -26.09
C ASP A 79 7.89 -10.66 -26.67
N PHE A 80 7.81 -9.63 -25.81
CA PHE A 80 7.80 -8.25 -26.27
C PHE A 80 9.03 -7.92 -27.12
N SER A 81 8.77 -7.45 -28.34
CA SER A 81 9.77 -6.93 -29.26
C SER A 81 9.19 -5.74 -30.01
N LEU A 82 10.01 -4.70 -30.18
CA LEU A 82 9.72 -3.56 -31.04
C LEU A 82 10.76 -3.52 -32.14
N SER A 83 10.33 -3.24 -33.36
CA SER A 83 11.26 -2.85 -34.42
C SER A 83 11.96 -1.53 -34.07
N SER A 84 13.15 -1.31 -34.63
CA SER A 84 13.89 -0.05 -34.43
C SER A 84 13.10 1.19 -34.86
N GLU A 85 12.22 1.05 -35.86
CA GLU A 85 11.33 2.12 -36.33
C GLU A 85 10.21 2.41 -35.32
N GLU A 86 9.58 1.37 -34.76
CA GLU A 86 8.57 1.54 -33.70
C GLU A 86 9.16 2.15 -32.43
N PHE A 87 10.40 1.78 -32.09
CA PHE A 87 11.10 2.37 -30.96
C PHE A 87 11.46 3.85 -31.19
N ALA A 88 11.86 4.22 -32.40
CA ALA A 88 12.07 5.62 -32.77
C ALA A 88 10.76 6.44 -32.69
N ASN A 89 9.64 5.86 -33.11
CA ASN A 89 8.30 6.46 -32.99
C ASN A 89 7.86 6.62 -31.53
N TYR A 90 8.20 5.65 -30.67
CA TYR A 90 8.00 5.73 -29.24
C TYR A 90 8.78 6.89 -28.62
N ARG A 91 10.10 6.98 -28.86
CA ARG A 91 10.94 8.09 -28.38
C ARG A 91 10.43 9.46 -28.84
N THR A 92 10.04 9.56 -30.10
CA THR A 92 9.47 10.80 -30.65
C THR A 92 8.17 11.19 -29.95
N SER A 93 7.33 10.21 -29.60
CA SER A 93 6.10 10.44 -28.86
C SER A 93 6.37 10.87 -27.42
N VAL A 94 7.38 10.28 -26.76
CA VAL A 94 7.82 10.68 -25.42
C VAL A 94 8.30 12.13 -25.42
N GLU A 95 9.20 12.51 -26.35
CA GLU A 95 9.75 13.86 -26.43
C GLU A 95 8.67 14.93 -26.67
N GLN A 96 7.68 14.62 -27.52
CA GLN A 96 6.57 15.53 -27.78
C GLN A 96 5.68 15.74 -26.54
N VAL A 97 5.40 14.66 -25.80
CA VAL A 97 4.65 14.75 -24.54
C VAL A 97 5.45 15.51 -23.48
N LYS A 98 6.75 15.21 -23.35
CA LYS A 98 7.66 15.87 -22.39
C LYS A 98 7.74 17.37 -22.64
N SER A 99 7.84 17.78 -23.90
CA SER A 99 7.83 19.19 -24.29
C SER A 99 6.54 19.92 -23.88
N GLU A 100 5.38 19.30 -24.12
CA GLU A 100 4.09 19.88 -23.74
C GLU A 100 3.91 19.93 -22.21
N LEU A 101 4.29 18.87 -21.48
CA LEU A 101 4.25 18.84 -20.02
C LEU A 101 5.18 19.90 -19.40
N THR A 102 6.40 20.03 -19.92
CA THR A 102 7.36 21.06 -19.47
C THR A 102 6.81 22.47 -19.69
N ALA A 103 6.16 22.71 -20.83
CA ALA A 103 5.53 24.00 -21.12
C ALA A 103 4.34 24.31 -20.20
N LEU A 104 3.57 23.30 -19.79
CA LEU A 104 2.47 23.44 -18.83
C LEU A 104 2.98 23.68 -17.40
N LEU A 105 4.00 22.93 -16.99
CA LEU A 105 4.63 23.10 -15.67
C LEU A 105 5.31 24.46 -15.52
N GLY A 106 5.98 24.95 -16.57
CA GLY A 106 6.58 26.29 -16.59
C GLY A 106 5.58 27.45 -16.54
N GLN A 107 4.28 27.19 -16.70
CA GLN A 107 3.21 28.18 -16.53
C GLN A 107 2.58 28.16 -15.12
N MET A 108 2.96 27.20 -14.26
CA MET A 108 2.50 27.13 -12.88
C MET A 108 3.35 28.06 -11.99
N PRO A 109 2.74 28.80 -11.04
CA PRO A 109 3.48 29.72 -10.19
C PRO A 109 4.48 28.97 -9.30
N GLU A 110 5.72 29.48 -9.27
CA GLU A 110 6.98 29.01 -8.66
C GLU A 110 6.92 28.76 -7.12
N LYS A 111 5.97 27.94 -6.65
CA LYS A 111 5.81 27.60 -5.23
C LYS A 111 5.64 26.11 -4.93
N ALA A 112 5.64 25.23 -5.93
CA ALA A 112 5.37 23.79 -5.72
C ALA A 112 6.61 22.89 -5.82
N ASP A 113 7.68 23.31 -6.49
CA ASP A 113 8.72 22.37 -6.93
C ASP A 113 9.71 21.97 -5.83
N ALA A 114 9.96 22.83 -4.84
CA ALA A 114 10.94 22.51 -3.79
C ALA A 114 10.37 21.68 -2.61
N GLU A 115 9.08 21.80 -2.30
CA GLU A 115 8.47 21.03 -1.19
C GLU A 115 7.90 19.68 -1.63
N SER A 116 7.41 19.55 -2.87
CA SER A 116 6.81 18.31 -3.36
C SER A 116 7.86 17.28 -3.76
N GLU A 117 8.96 17.68 -4.39
CA GLU A 117 10.04 16.76 -4.79
C GLU A 117 10.78 16.22 -3.55
N ASP A 118 11.05 17.08 -2.56
CA ASP A 118 11.65 16.69 -1.27
C ASP A 118 10.71 15.81 -0.44
N GLN A 119 9.38 16.04 -0.45
CA GLN A 119 8.42 15.17 0.24
C GLN A 119 8.27 13.81 -0.45
N THR A 120 8.23 13.77 -1.79
CA THR A 120 8.07 12.51 -2.54
C THR A 120 9.32 11.65 -2.42
N LEU A 121 10.51 12.24 -2.51
CA LEU A 121 11.78 11.56 -2.24
C LEU A 121 11.88 11.08 -0.79
N LYS A 122 11.43 11.87 0.19
CA LYS A 122 11.39 11.43 1.59
C LYS A 122 10.47 10.23 1.79
N ILE A 123 9.30 10.22 1.17
CA ILE A 123 8.36 9.09 1.25
C ILE A 123 8.95 7.85 0.57
N GLU A 124 9.53 7.98 -0.62
CA GLU A 124 10.14 6.84 -1.34
C GLU A 124 11.35 6.28 -0.59
N VAL A 125 12.21 7.15 -0.02
CA VAL A 125 13.35 6.73 0.83
C VAL A 125 12.88 6.09 2.13
N GLU A 126 11.81 6.62 2.76
CA GLU A 126 11.23 6.02 3.96
C GLU A 126 10.60 4.66 3.68
N GLU A 127 9.92 4.50 2.53
CA GLU A 127 9.34 3.22 2.09
C GLU A 127 10.43 2.19 1.79
N GLU A 128 11.47 2.54 1.05
CA GLU A 128 12.61 1.65 0.81
C GLU A 128 13.34 1.26 2.10
N LEU A 129 13.55 2.22 3.01
CA LEU A 129 14.16 1.95 4.31
C LEU A 129 13.28 1.01 5.14
N TYR A 130 11.97 1.22 5.12
CA TYR A 130 11.00 0.40 5.82
C TYR A 130 10.96 -1.03 5.26
N GLU A 131 10.96 -1.19 3.94
CA GLU A 131 11.07 -2.50 3.28
C GLU A 131 12.37 -3.21 3.65
N ASN A 132 13.50 -2.50 3.62
CA ASN A 132 14.81 -3.06 3.94
C ASN A 132 14.90 -3.48 5.42
N ILE A 133 14.32 -2.68 6.33
CA ILE A 133 14.20 -3.04 7.75
C ILE A 133 13.30 -4.27 7.92
N GLN A 134 12.15 -4.33 7.24
CA GLN A 134 11.26 -5.50 7.29
C GLN A 134 11.93 -6.78 6.79
N GLN A 135 12.70 -6.70 5.70
CA GLN A 135 13.46 -7.83 5.17
C GLN A 135 14.51 -8.32 6.16
N LYS A 136 15.27 -7.40 6.76
CA LYS A 136 16.26 -7.75 7.80
C LYS A 136 15.61 -8.35 9.04
N LEU A 137 14.45 -7.83 9.45
CA LEU A 137 13.66 -8.37 10.56
C LEU A 137 13.13 -9.77 10.24
N ALA A 138 12.70 -10.03 9.01
CA ALA A 138 12.21 -11.34 8.62
C ALA A 138 13.31 -12.42 8.62
N LEU A 139 14.57 -12.04 8.36
CA LEU A 139 15.70 -12.96 8.53
C LEU A 139 15.80 -13.52 9.95
N LEU A 140 15.39 -12.74 10.96
CA LEU A 140 15.39 -13.19 12.36
C LEU A 140 14.43 -14.35 12.60
N GLY A 141 13.36 -14.48 11.81
CA GLY A 141 12.40 -15.55 12.00
C GLY A 141 12.81 -16.92 11.45
N TYR A 142 13.94 -17.01 10.75
CA TYR A 142 14.63 -18.27 10.45
C TYR A 142 15.62 -18.70 11.54
N LEU A 143 15.92 -17.83 12.50
CA LEU A 143 16.84 -18.13 13.59
C LEU A 143 16.06 -18.61 14.82
N PRO A 144 16.48 -19.71 15.48
CA PRO A 144 15.87 -20.16 16.72
C PRO A 144 15.88 -19.04 17.78
N LEU A 145 14.80 -18.90 18.55
CA LEU A 145 14.56 -17.85 19.55
C LEU A 145 14.47 -16.41 19.00
N ALA A 146 15.32 -16.01 18.07
CA ALA A 146 15.22 -14.70 17.39
C ALA A 146 13.89 -14.57 16.61
N GLY A 147 13.34 -15.68 16.14
CA GLY A 147 12.02 -15.70 15.52
C GLY A 147 10.84 -15.39 16.44
N LEU A 148 11.03 -15.48 17.76
CA LEU A 148 10.05 -14.98 18.72
C LEU A 148 10.05 -13.45 18.76
N ILE A 149 11.21 -12.81 18.57
CA ILE A 149 11.34 -11.35 18.48
C ILE A 149 10.61 -10.86 17.22
N TYR A 150 10.81 -11.54 16.10
CA TYR A 150 10.09 -11.23 14.86
C TYR A 150 8.57 -11.46 15.00
N SER A 151 8.15 -12.56 15.63
CA SER A 151 6.73 -12.83 15.91
C SER A 151 6.12 -11.78 16.84
N ALA A 152 6.84 -11.35 17.88
CA ALA A 152 6.41 -10.27 18.77
C ALA A 152 6.31 -8.94 18.03
N TYR A 153 7.28 -8.63 17.17
CA TYR A 153 7.21 -7.46 16.29
C TYR A 153 5.98 -7.50 15.38
N LEU A 154 5.70 -8.63 14.71
CA LEU A 154 4.52 -8.76 13.85
C LEU A 154 3.21 -8.61 14.64
N LEU A 155 3.15 -9.14 15.85
CA LEU A 155 2.00 -8.99 16.73
C LEU A 155 1.80 -7.52 17.12
N LEU A 156 2.87 -6.84 17.54
CA LEU A 156 2.84 -5.43 17.89
C LEU A 156 2.48 -4.57 16.68
N ALA A 157 3.09 -4.80 15.51
CA ALA A 157 2.77 -4.08 14.29
C ALA A 157 1.31 -4.30 13.87
N ALA A 158 0.77 -5.52 14.01
CA ALA A 158 -0.63 -5.82 13.74
C ALA A 158 -1.60 -5.13 14.70
N LEU A 159 -1.24 -5.05 16.00
CA LEU A 159 -2.04 -4.38 17.03
C LEU A 159 -1.97 -2.85 16.91
N PHE A 160 -0.77 -2.32 16.70
CA PHE A 160 -0.52 -0.88 16.68
C PHE A 160 -0.82 -0.21 15.34
N GLY A 161 -0.78 -0.96 14.23
CA GLY A 161 -1.12 -0.44 12.90
C GLY A 161 -2.56 0.07 12.77
N GLN A 162 -3.43 -0.28 13.70
CA GLN A 162 -4.82 0.22 13.78
C GLN A 162 -5.17 0.75 15.18
N PHE A 163 -4.17 1.09 16.00
CA PHE A 163 -4.37 1.48 17.40
C PHE A 163 -5.36 2.63 17.57
N PHE A 164 -5.21 3.71 16.79
CA PHE A 164 -6.11 4.86 16.86
C PHE A 164 -7.55 4.51 16.48
N THR A 165 -7.73 3.62 15.50
CA THR A 165 -9.06 3.11 15.12
C THR A 165 -9.69 2.31 16.28
N LEU A 166 -8.91 1.41 16.89
CA LEU A 166 -9.36 0.63 18.04
C LEU A 166 -9.67 1.51 19.25
N LEU A 167 -8.79 2.47 19.56
CA LEU A 167 -8.97 3.43 20.64
C LEU A 167 -10.24 4.25 20.44
N GLY A 168 -10.49 4.72 19.21
CA GLY A 168 -11.73 5.44 18.87
C GLY A 168 -12.99 4.60 19.11
N VAL A 169 -12.97 3.31 18.73
CA VAL A 169 -14.08 2.37 18.99
C VAL A 169 -14.27 2.13 20.49
N LEU A 170 -13.18 1.94 21.25
CA LEU A 170 -13.25 1.74 22.70
C LEU A 170 -13.77 2.98 23.42
N VAL A 171 -13.27 4.17 23.08
CA VAL A 171 -13.76 5.44 23.61
C VAL A 171 -15.25 5.58 23.32
N TYR A 172 -15.71 5.23 22.11
CA TYR A 172 -17.13 5.25 21.79
C TYR A 172 -17.96 4.31 22.67
N ILE A 173 -17.57 3.04 22.79
CA ILE A 173 -18.29 2.05 23.61
C ILE A 173 -18.35 2.50 25.07
N CYS A 174 -17.21 2.91 25.63
CA CYS A 174 -17.15 3.44 26.99
C CYS A 174 -18.03 4.67 27.17
N SER A 175 -18.06 5.58 26.19
CA SER A 175 -18.89 6.78 26.23
C SER A 175 -20.38 6.45 26.16
N VAL A 176 -20.79 5.44 25.38
CA VAL A 176 -22.18 4.94 25.39
C VAL A 176 -22.55 4.40 26.77
N ILE A 177 -21.68 3.59 27.38
CA ILE A 177 -21.92 3.04 28.73
C ILE A 177 -22.04 4.17 29.77
N LEU A 178 -21.14 5.17 29.69
CA LEU A 178 -21.18 6.35 30.55
C LEU A 178 -22.43 7.20 30.32
N ALA A 179 -22.90 7.33 29.07
CA ALA A 179 -24.13 8.06 28.76
C ALA A 179 -25.34 7.37 29.40
N VAL A 180 -25.47 6.04 29.24
CA VAL A 180 -26.54 5.25 29.85
C VAL A 180 -26.53 5.40 31.36
N ARG A 181 -25.36 5.28 32.00
CA ARG A 181 -25.24 5.45 33.46
C ARG A 181 -25.49 6.89 33.91
N GLY A 182 -25.08 7.87 33.11
CA GLY A 182 -25.24 9.29 33.38
C GLY A 182 -26.68 9.79 33.28
N ILE A 183 -27.51 9.13 32.46
CA ILE A 183 -28.96 9.41 32.39
C ILE A 183 -29.62 9.16 33.75
N ASP A 184 -29.26 8.05 34.41
CA ASP A 184 -29.94 7.61 35.63
C ASP A 184 -29.27 8.09 36.93
N SER A 185 -27.94 8.25 36.95
CA SER A 185 -27.18 8.42 38.20
C SER A 185 -26.50 9.78 38.38
N ASP A 186 -25.90 10.34 37.33
CA ASP A 186 -25.07 11.55 37.45
C ASP A 186 -24.99 12.34 36.13
N ARG A 187 -25.49 13.57 36.16
CA ARG A 187 -25.45 14.49 35.01
C ARG A 187 -24.01 14.86 34.62
N GLY A 188 -23.05 14.83 35.54
CA GLY A 188 -21.64 15.03 35.25
C GLY A 188 -21.10 13.95 34.30
N LEU A 189 -21.39 12.68 34.58
CA LEU A 189 -21.03 11.55 33.70
C LEU A 189 -21.70 11.67 32.32
N LEU A 190 -22.94 12.17 32.27
CA LEU A 190 -23.65 12.39 31.02
C LEU A 190 -22.95 13.44 30.14
N TYR A 191 -22.51 14.57 30.71
CA TYR A 191 -21.79 15.59 29.94
C TYR A 191 -20.44 15.09 29.42
N VAL A 192 -19.70 14.34 30.26
CA VAL A 192 -18.44 13.70 29.84
C VAL A 192 -18.69 12.72 28.70
N ALA A 193 -19.72 11.89 28.80
CA ALA A 193 -20.09 10.95 27.75
C ALA A 193 -20.47 11.65 26.44
N LEU A 194 -21.30 12.69 26.50
CA LEU A 194 -21.73 13.47 25.34
C LEU A 194 -20.56 14.18 24.65
N PHE A 195 -19.60 14.69 25.41
CA PHE A 195 -18.37 15.29 24.87
C PHE A 195 -17.59 14.28 24.02
N PHE A 196 -17.31 13.09 24.58
CA PHE A 196 -16.55 12.06 23.86
C PHE A 196 -17.32 11.48 22.67
N LEU A 197 -18.63 11.26 22.79
CA LEU A 197 -19.48 10.82 21.68
C LEU A 197 -19.45 11.84 20.52
N SER A 198 -19.55 13.13 20.85
CA SER A 198 -19.50 14.22 19.86
C SER A 198 -18.14 14.33 19.20
N ALA A 199 -17.05 14.21 19.97
CA ALA A 199 -15.68 14.25 19.46
C ALA A 199 -15.41 13.07 18.52
N VAL A 200 -15.75 11.84 18.91
CA VAL A 200 -15.60 10.66 18.05
C VAL A 200 -16.46 10.77 16.79
N TYR A 201 -17.70 11.24 16.91
CA TYR A 201 -18.56 11.48 15.76
C TYR A 201 -17.94 12.50 14.78
N LEU A 202 -17.44 13.62 15.28
CA LEU A 202 -16.88 14.68 14.42
C LEU A 202 -15.61 14.22 13.72
N ILE A 203 -14.70 13.53 14.43
CA ILE A 203 -13.48 12.95 13.86
C ILE A 203 -13.84 11.94 12.77
N THR A 204 -14.75 11.01 13.06
CA THR A 204 -15.15 9.97 12.10
C THR A 204 -15.90 10.54 10.89
N ALA A 205 -16.70 11.59 11.06
CA ALA A 205 -17.38 12.28 9.97
C ALA A 205 -16.37 13.00 9.05
N VAL A 206 -15.39 13.72 9.61
CA VAL A 206 -14.33 14.38 8.83
C VAL A 206 -13.50 13.36 8.05
N LEU A 207 -13.11 12.25 8.69
CA LEU A 207 -12.37 11.18 8.02
C LEU A 207 -13.20 10.49 6.93
N GLY A 208 -14.50 10.30 7.15
CA GLY A 208 -15.41 9.73 6.16
C GLY A 208 -15.62 10.65 4.94
N LEU A 209 -15.72 11.96 5.15
CA LEU A 209 -15.86 12.95 4.08
C LEU A 209 -14.58 13.13 3.26
N LYS A 210 -13.41 12.99 3.89
CA LYS A 210 -12.09 13.01 3.24
C LYS A 210 -11.71 11.68 2.57
N ALA A 211 -12.41 10.59 2.87
CA ALA A 211 -12.10 9.30 2.28
C ALA A 211 -12.29 9.35 0.75
N PRO A 212 -11.38 8.75 -0.03
CA PRO A 212 -11.59 8.60 -1.46
C PRO A 212 -12.91 7.84 -1.72
N PRO A 213 -13.60 8.07 -2.84
CA PRO A 213 -14.88 7.42 -3.16
C PRO A 213 -14.68 5.94 -3.47
N ILE A 214 -14.30 5.13 -2.48
CA ILE A 214 -13.90 3.73 -2.65
C ILE A 214 -15.13 2.83 -2.83
N ARG A 215 -16.33 3.31 -2.52
CA ARG A 215 -17.61 2.67 -2.87
C ARG A 215 -18.63 3.77 -3.10
N LYS A 216 -19.63 3.52 -3.96
CA LYS A 216 -20.77 4.40 -4.31
C LYS A 216 -21.68 4.76 -3.13
N ILE A 217 -21.12 5.01 -1.93
CA ILE A 217 -21.83 5.44 -0.74
C ILE A 217 -21.94 6.97 -0.83
N PRO A 218 -23.17 7.52 -0.87
CA PRO A 218 -23.37 8.97 -0.84
C PRO A 218 -22.67 9.60 0.36
N LYS A 219 -21.95 10.71 0.14
CA LYS A 219 -21.19 11.39 1.20
C LYS A 219 -22.04 11.79 2.42
N ILE A 220 -23.34 11.97 2.20
CA ILE A 220 -24.30 12.36 3.25
C ILE A 220 -24.55 11.26 4.28
N ILE A 221 -24.34 9.99 3.91
CA ILE A 221 -24.50 8.86 4.83
C ILE A 221 -23.45 8.92 5.96
N TRP A 222 -22.33 9.60 5.74
CA TRP A 222 -21.28 9.83 6.77
C TRP A 222 -21.67 10.85 7.84
N LEU A 223 -22.81 11.50 7.72
CA LEU A 223 -23.34 12.41 8.75
C LEU A 223 -24.37 11.71 9.64
N LEU A 224 -24.66 10.43 9.39
CA LEU A 224 -25.59 9.69 10.23
C LEU A 224 -24.85 9.15 11.46
N PRO A 225 -25.30 9.52 12.69
CA PRO A 225 -24.67 9.04 13.91
C PRO A 225 -24.72 7.51 13.98
N GLY A 226 -23.62 6.89 14.41
CA GLY A 226 -23.49 5.43 14.51
C GLY A 226 -23.09 4.72 13.21
N ILE A 227 -23.53 5.18 12.02
CA ILE A 227 -23.18 4.54 10.74
C ILE A 227 -21.68 4.62 10.46
N ASN A 228 -21.07 5.76 10.77
CA ASN A 228 -19.63 5.98 10.63
C ASN A 228 -18.85 4.91 11.40
N ILE A 229 -19.30 4.62 12.62
CA ILE A 229 -18.61 3.72 13.54
C ILE A 229 -18.78 2.28 13.10
N ILE A 230 -19.98 1.88 12.66
CA ILE A 230 -20.19 0.56 12.05
C ILE A 230 -19.26 0.38 10.86
N TYR A 231 -19.15 1.39 9.99
CA TYR A 231 -18.21 1.34 8.87
C TYR A 231 -16.75 1.27 9.36
N PHE A 232 -16.34 2.06 10.34
CA PHE A 232 -14.97 2.02 10.88
C PHE A 232 -14.67 0.68 11.54
N VAL A 233 -15.62 0.06 12.22
CA VAL A 233 -15.50 -1.30 12.77
C VAL A 233 -15.37 -2.33 11.65
N LEU A 234 -16.20 -2.25 10.61
CA LEU A 234 -16.11 -3.15 9.46
C LEU A 234 -14.81 -2.96 8.68
N ARG A 235 -14.36 -1.71 8.53
CA ARG A 235 -13.08 -1.36 7.91
C ARG A 235 -11.94 -1.86 8.78
N TRP A 236 -12.01 -1.67 10.09
CA TRP A 236 -11.04 -2.19 11.04
C TRP A 236 -10.94 -3.71 10.93
N ILE A 237 -12.06 -4.42 10.99
CA ILE A 237 -12.12 -5.89 10.80
C ILE A 237 -11.55 -6.27 9.43
N LYS A 238 -11.88 -5.56 8.35
CA LYS A 238 -11.40 -5.91 7.01
C LYS A 238 -9.90 -5.67 6.84
N HIS A 239 -9.38 -4.59 7.40
CA HIS A 239 -7.99 -4.15 7.21
C HIS A 239 -7.06 -4.59 8.34
N LEU A 240 -7.58 -5.24 9.38
CA LEU A 240 -6.75 -5.91 10.37
C LEU A 240 -5.94 -6.99 9.65
N PRO A 241 -4.61 -7.04 9.83
CA PRO A 241 -3.80 -8.09 9.25
C PRO A 241 -3.99 -9.39 10.06
N TRP A 242 -5.18 -10.01 9.96
CA TRP A 242 -5.58 -11.20 10.72
C TRP A 242 -4.57 -12.33 10.61
N GLY A 243 -4.01 -12.54 9.41
CA GLY A 243 -2.95 -13.52 9.22
C GLY A 243 -1.74 -13.25 10.11
N LYS A 244 -1.22 -12.01 10.11
CA LYS A 244 -0.09 -11.60 10.96
C LYS A 244 -0.43 -11.77 12.44
N LEU A 245 -1.62 -11.33 12.86
CA LEU A 245 -2.06 -11.38 14.26
C LEU A 245 -2.24 -12.82 14.76
N LEU A 246 -2.98 -13.65 14.05
CA LEU A 246 -3.27 -15.02 14.46
C LEU A 246 -2.01 -15.89 14.46
N LEU A 247 -1.19 -15.79 13.41
CA LEU A 247 0.01 -16.62 13.30
C LEU A 247 1.08 -16.23 14.33
N SER A 248 1.28 -14.92 14.58
CA SER A 248 2.21 -14.46 15.62
C SER A 248 1.72 -14.80 17.02
N ALA A 249 0.44 -14.60 17.33
CA ALA A 249 -0.14 -14.96 18.63
C ALA A 249 -0.06 -16.48 18.88
N ALA A 250 -0.38 -17.30 17.87
CA ALA A 250 -0.25 -18.75 17.96
C ALA A 250 1.21 -19.18 18.19
N THR A 251 2.16 -18.56 17.48
CA THR A 251 3.60 -18.84 17.61
C THR A 251 4.13 -18.55 19.02
N LEU A 252 3.77 -17.40 19.58
CA LEU A 252 4.18 -17.01 20.94
C LEU A 252 3.48 -17.86 22.01
N THR A 253 2.20 -18.17 21.82
CA THR A 253 1.44 -19.02 22.76
C THR A 253 2.00 -20.44 22.78
N ALA A 254 2.27 -21.03 21.61
CA ALA A 254 2.89 -22.34 21.50
C ALA A 254 4.27 -22.39 22.19
N PHE A 255 5.07 -21.32 22.08
CA PHE A 255 6.34 -21.21 22.80
C PHE A 255 6.13 -21.21 24.32
N ALA A 256 5.29 -20.30 24.83
CA ALA A 256 5.04 -20.13 26.25
C ALA A 256 4.49 -21.41 26.89
N VAL A 257 3.49 -22.04 26.25
CA VAL A 257 2.91 -23.30 26.71
C VAL A 257 3.93 -24.44 26.62
N GLY A 258 4.75 -24.50 25.57
CA GLY A 258 5.83 -25.48 25.43
C GLY A 258 6.82 -25.43 26.59
N ILE A 259 7.26 -24.24 26.99
CA ILE A 259 8.15 -24.04 28.16
C ILE A 259 7.47 -24.48 29.46
N ILE A 260 6.20 -24.14 29.66
CA ILE A 260 5.44 -24.55 30.86
C ILE A 260 5.32 -26.08 30.94
N LEU A 261 5.04 -26.75 29.81
CA LEU A 261 4.91 -28.21 29.76
C LEU A 261 6.24 -28.92 30.01
N LEU A 262 7.36 -28.37 29.52
CA LEU A 262 8.71 -28.86 29.87
C LEU A 262 8.95 -28.77 31.38
N GLY A 263 8.60 -27.65 32.01
CA GLY A 263 8.68 -27.49 33.48
C GLY A 263 7.81 -28.47 34.26
N LYS A 264 6.70 -28.92 33.67
CA LYS A 264 5.79 -29.93 34.22
C LYS A 264 6.18 -31.38 33.89
N LYS A 265 7.39 -31.62 33.35
CA LYS A 265 7.90 -32.95 32.95
C LYS A 265 7.10 -33.63 31.82
N MET A 266 6.24 -32.89 31.11
CA MET A 266 5.54 -33.37 29.91
C MET A 266 6.40 -33.13 28.67
N THR A 267 7.53 -33.81 28.59
CA THR A 267 8.63 -33.50 27.65
C THR A 267 8.22 -33.64 26.17
N SER A 268 7.48 -34.67 25.81
CA SER A 268 7.02 -34.89 24.43
C SER A 268 6.13 -33.75 23.92
N TRP A 269 5.14 -33.35 24.72
CA TRP A 269 4.22 -32.25 24.39
C TRP A 269 4.92 -30.88 24.42
N GLY A 270 5.84 -30.67 25.35
CA GLY A 270 6.65 -29.45 25.41
C GLY A 270 7.52 -29.30 24.15
N ILE A 271 8.23 -30.35 23.74
CA ILE A 271 9.07 -30.35 22.54
C ILE A 271 8.22 -30.14 21.27
N LEU A 272 7.06 -30.82 21.17
CA LEU A 272 6.15 -30.66 20.04
C LEU A 272 5.69 -29.21 19.88
N LEU A 273 5.27 -28.55 20.96
CA LEU A 273 4.82 -27.17 20.91
C LEU A 273 5.93 -26.17 20.60
N LEU A 274 7.16 -26.42 21.07
CA LEU A 274 8.33 -25.62 20.69
C LEU A 274 8.66 -25.78 19.20
N ALA A 275 8.57 -27.00 18.66
CA ALA A 275 8.75 -27.25 17.23
C ALA A 275 7.65 -26.55 16.39
N CYS A 276 6.39 -26.60 16.84
CA CYS A 276 5.29 -25.88 16.20
C CYS A 276 5.47 -24.36 16.24
N SER A 277 5.96 -23.81 17.36
CA SER A 277 6.29 -22.39 17.47
C SER A 277 7.40 -22.01 16.49
N TYR A 278 8.47 -22.80 16.40
CA TYR A 278 9.55 -22.55 15.45
C TYR A 278 9.07 -22.63 13.99
N ALA A 279 8.25 -23.63 13.65
CA ALA A 279 7.62 -23.73 12.33
C ALA A 279 6.75 -22.49 12.03
N GLY A 280 5.94 -22.03 12.98
CA GLY A 280 5.14 -20.82 12.85
C GLY A 280 5.98 -19.56 12.60
N SER A 281 7.12 -19.43 13.28
CA SER A 281 8.09 -18.34 13.04
C SER A 281 8.64 -18.36 11.61
N ILE A 282 9.05 -19.53 11.12
CA ILE A 282 9.54 -19.69 9.74
C ILE A 282 8.42 -19.33 8.75
N THR A 283 7.21 -19.85 8.96
CA THR A 283 6.06 -19.56 8.09
C THR A 283 5.74 -18.07 8.06
N SER A 284 5.80 -17.38 9.21
CA SER A 284 5.58 -15.93 9.28
C SER A 284 6.64 -15.12 8.52
N SER A 285 7.89 -15.60 8.54
CA SER A 285 9.03 -14.98 7.85
C SER A 285 8.95 -15.20 6.35
N TRP A 286 8.51 -16.38 5.94
CA TRP A 286 8.30 -16.70 4.54
C TRP A 286 7.13 -15.89 3.95
N LEU A 287 6.00 -15.81 4.65
CA LEU A 287 4.79 -15.13 4.18
C LEU A 287 4.94 -13.59 4.11
N TRP A 288 5.68 -13.00 5.03
CA TRP A 288 5.73 -11.54 5.17
C TRP A 288 7.13 -10.93 5.07
N GLY A 289 8.17 -11.76 4.87
CA GLY A 289 9.54 -11.32 4.67
C GLY A 289 10.03 -11.36 3.23
N LYS A 290 9.30 -12.06 2.33
CA LYS A 290 9.66 -12.11 0.92
C LYS A 290 9.17 -10.84 0.23
N LYS A 291 10.06 -10.16 -0.49
CA LYS A 291 9.65 -9.16 -1.49
C LYS A 291 8.67 -9.88 -2.42
N ARG A 292 7.46 -9.35 -2.57
CA ARG A 292 6.63 -9.78 -3.70
C ARG A 292 7.36 -9.27 -4.91
N ASP A 293 8.15 -10.13 -5.52
CA ASP A 293 8.63 -9.94 -6.87
C ASP A 293 7.39 -10.03 -7.76
N GLU A 294 6.67 -8.91 -7.87
CA GLU A 294 5.60 -8.63 -8.83
C GLU A 294 6.01 -7.38 -9.61
#